data_AF-A0A4P5V9B7-F1
#
_entry.id   AF-A0A4P5V9B7-F1
#
_cell.length_a   1.000
_cell.length_b   1.000
_cell.length_c   1.000
_cell.angle_alpha   90.00
_cell.angle_beta   90.00
_cell.angle_gamma   90.00
#
_symmetry.space_group_name_H-M   'P 1'
#
loop_
_entity.id
_entity.type
_entity.pdbx_description
1 polymer ?
#
loop_
_entity_poly.entity_id
_entity_poly.type
_entity_poly.pdbx_seq_one_letter_code
_entity_poly.pdbx_strand_id
1 'polypeptide(L)'
;MQAPNSQLRAEVDQAWERMRASFDGDWLGTTTWYGRDSHGMNLERGIANATPSLYAIRFADAHSGEWHGTGLRYAPGGERRFPLHRHTYNLGHNCWHFPQTAGQSSLRMAADLAKAGHEVNFFHGRSRSMLVVLYEPGADGHLRLESIAATAFRCERSAPEPSRPGFTSLEALLTVPAGWPGMESTLNPGVHPDQTAPDRPCPAFSAETFLRHGVSGLFEDHLVCSLPDQLPVGSFELHVGCLVEPETFVHCLIGFDADHQLVGWRERRYHPTKQR
;
A
#
# COMPACT_ATOMS: atom_id res chain seq x y z
N MET A 1 30.37 -16.91 19.81
CA MET A 1 29.85 -15.57 19.46
C MET A 1 29.55 -15.58 17.97
N GLN A 2 28.30 -15.83 17.59
CA GLN A 2 27.86 -15.72 16.20
C GLN A 2 27.72 -14.24 15.85
N ALA A 3 28.27 -13.84 14.70
CA ALA A 3 28.34 -12.44 14.27
C ALA A 3 26.93 -11.90 13.98
N PRO A 4 26.44 -10.87 14.68
CA PRO A 4 25.11 -10.28 14.46
C PRO A 4 24.95 -9.51 13.12
N ASN A 5 25.95 -9.57 12.21
CA ASN A 5 26.12 -8.60 11.12
C ASN A 5 25.93 -9.20 9.71
N SER A 6 25.86 -10.52 9.55
CA SER A 6 25.66 -11.14 8.23
C SER A 6 24.18 -11.27 7.85
N GLN A 7 23.31 -11.56 8.82
CA GLN A 7 21.86 -11.73 8.61
C GLN A 7 21.19 -10.38 8.28
N LEU A 8 21.47 -9.33 9.06
CA LEU A 8 20.96 -7.98 8.80
C LEU A 8 21.33 -7.47 7.39
N ARG A 9 22.54 -7.82 6.90
CA ARG A 9 22.96 -7.46 5.53
C ARG A 9 22.16 -8.20 4.47
N ALA A 10 21.89 -9.50 4.65
CA ALA A 10 21.09 -10.27 3.71
C ALA A 10 19.63 -9.77 3.61
N GLU A 11 19.04 -9.30 4.72
CA GLU A 11 17.69 -8.71 4.74
C GLU A 11 17.61 -7.43 3.91
N VAL A 12 18.55 -6.51 4.19
CA VAL A 12 18.67 -5.24 3.48
C VAL A 12 18.88 -5.49 1.99
N ASP A 13 19.68 -6.48 1.64
CA ASP A 13 19.93 -6.87 0.26
C ASP A 13 18.67 -7.40 -0.44
N GLN A 14 17.93 -8.30 0.19
CA GLN A 14 16.72 -8.85 -0.42
C GLN A 14 15.61 -7.81 -0.56
N ALA A 15 15.43 -6.96 0.46
CA ALA A 15 14.47 -5.85 0.40
C ALA A 15 14.86 -4.83 -0.68
N TRP A 16 16.16 -4.54 -0.82
CA TRP A 16 16.69 -3.67 -1.86
C TRP A 16 16.45 -4.24 -3.26
N GLU A 17 16.74 -5.51 -3.50
CA GLU A 17 16.53 -6.13 -4.82
C GLU A 17 15.03 -6.20 -5.20
N ARG A 18 14.14 -6.48 -4.23
CA ARG A 18 12.69 -6.41 -4.45
C ARG A 18 12.22 -5.00 -4.79
N MET A 19 12.72 -4.00 -4.05
CA MET A 19 12.42 -2.60 -4.32
C MET A 19 12.88 -2.21 -5.73
N ARG A 20 14.08 -2.61 -6.14
CA ARG A 20 14.60 -2.38 -7.49
C ARG A 20 13.72 -3.02 -8.55
N ALA A 21 13.37 -4.30 -8.38
CA ALA A 21 12.59 -5.05 -9.35
C ALA A 21 11.19 -4.43 -9.59
N SER A 22 10.52 -3.97 -8.53
CA SER A 22 9.17 -3.42 -8.65
C SER A 22 9.11 -1.93 -8.96
N PHE A 23 10.04 -1.12 -8.41
CA PHE A 23 9.94 0.32 -8.48
C PHE A 23 10.85 0.98 -9.52
N ASP A 24 11.88 0.32 -10.06
CA ASP A 24 12.70 0.94 -11.12
C ASP A 24 11.81 1.32 -12.31
N GLY A 25 11.64 2.62 -12.56
CA GLY A 25 10.64 3.12 -13.51
C GLY A 25 10.33 4.60 -13.37
N ASP A 26 9.65 5.13 -14.40
CA ASP A 26 9.08 6.47 -14.41
C ASP A 26 7.56 6.31 -14.32
N TRP A 27 7.03 6.37 -13.10
CA TRP A 27 5.63 6.06 -12.82
C TRP A 27 4.78 7.32 -12.96
N LEU A 28 4.00 7.40 -14.03
CA LEU A 28 3.14 8.55 -14.32
C LEU A 28 1.67 8.20 -14.11
N GLY A 29 0.94 9.06 -13.41
CA GLY A 29 -0.50 8.88 -13.16
C GLY A 29 -1.14 10.10 -12.50
N THR A 30 -2.43 10.30 -12.71
CA THR A 30 -3.18 11.36 -12.03
C THR A 30 -3.55 10.90 -10.62
N THR A 31 -3.08 11.64 -9.61
CA THR A 31 -3.46 11.38 -8.22
C THR A 31 -4.77 12.08 -7.91
N THR A 32 -5.75 11.32 -7.41
CA THR A 32 -7.03 11.84 -6.95
C THR A 32 -7.10 11.79 -5.43
N TRP A 33 -7.42 12.92 -4.81
CA TRP A 33 -7.52 13.06 -3.35
C TRP A 33 -8.96 13.11 -2.88
N TYR A 34 -9.29 12.27 -1.92
CA TYR A 34 -10.56 12.21 -1.22
C TYR A 34 -10.33 12.71 0.20
N GLY A 35 -11.12 13.70 0.62
CA GLY A 35 -10.92 14.39 1.90
C GLY A 35 -12.11 14.22 2.84
N ARG A 36 -11.86 14.52 4.11
CA ARG A 36 -12.93 14.71 5.09
C ARG A 36 -13.68 16.02 4.82
N ASP A 37 -14.99 15.99 5.01
CA ASP A 37 -15.85 17.17 5.13
C ASP A 37 -16.68 17.11 6.44
N SER A 38 -17.67 17.99 6.57
CA SER A 38 -18.54 18.07 7.76
C SER A 38 -19.36 16.80 8.03
N HIS A 39 -19.50 15.90 7.07
CA HIS A 39 -20.24 14.64 7.19
C HIS A 39 -19.34 13.42 7.35
N GLY A 40 -18.02 13.59 7.29
CA GLY A 40 -17.03 12.52 7.42
C GLY A 40 -16.15 12.41 6.18
N MET A 41 -15.55 11.23 5.98
CA MET A 41 -14.77 10.97 4.78
C MET A 41 -15.64 10.93 3.52
N ASN A 42 -15.35 11.80 2.57
CA ASN A 42 -16.08 11.89 1.30
C ASN A 42 -15.33 11.13 0.20
N LEU A 43 -15.84 9.94 -0.14
CA LEU A 43 -15.26 9.08 -1.18
C LEU A 43 -15.92 9.27 -2.56
N GLU A 44 -17.01 10.04 -2.64
CA GLU A 44 -17.74 10.27 -3.90
C GLU A 44 -17.11 11.38 -4.74
N ARG A 45 -16.50 12.38 -4.09
CA ARG A 45 -15.97 13.58 -4.75
C ARG A 45 -14.48 13.75 -4.52
N GLY A 46 -13.70 13.03 -5.32
CA GLY A 46 -12.25 13.20 -5.37
C GLY A 46 -11.84 14.48 -6.11
N ILE A 47 -10.75 15.10 -5.65
CA ILE A 47 -10.07 16.22 -6.32
C ILE A 47 -8.82 15.68 -6.99
N ALA A 48 -8.84 15.58 -8.31
CA ALA A 48 -7.67 15.23 -9.10
C ALA A 48 -6.62 16.35 -9.05
N ASN A 49 -5.35 15.97 -8.95
CA ASN A 49 -4.25 16.90 -9.14
C ASN A 49 -4.34 17.54 -10.55
N ALA A 50 -4.08 18.85 -10.63
CA ALA A 50 -4.10 19.56 -11.91
C ALA A 50 -3.01 19.09 -12.89
N THR A 51 -1.93 18.53 -12.37
CA THR A 51 -0.85 17.92 -13.16
C THR A 51 -0.66 16.48 -12.71
N PRO A 52 -0.45 15.53 -13.65
CA PRO A 52 -0.11 14.16 -13.31
C PRO A 52 1.08 14.10 -12.36
N SER A 53 1.03 13.17 -11.43
CA SER A 53 2.14 12.86 -10.54
C SER A 53 3.14 11.97 -11.28
N LEU A 54 4.43 12.31 -11.20
CA LEU A 54 5.52 11.48 -11.71
C LEU A 54 6.38 11.02 -10.53
N TYR A 55 6.52 9.72 -10.35
CA TYR A 55 7.44 9.12 -9.39
C TYR A 55 8.54 8.44 -10.20
N ALA A 56 9.63 9.15 -10.46
CA ALA A 56 10.81 8.63 -11.12
C ALA A 56 11.73 7.97 -10.08
N ILE A 57 11.85 6.65 -10.15
CA ILE A 57 12.67 5.85 -9.24
C ILE A 57 13.68 5.13 -10.11
N ARG A 58 14.94 5.54 -10.03
CA ARG A 58 15.98 5.15 -10.99
C ARG A 58 17.22 4.70 -10.25
N PHE A 59 17.75 3.55 -10.64
CA PHE A 59 18.97 3.02 -10.04
C PHE A 59 20.15 3.26 -10.98
N ALA A 60 21.17 3.93 -10.46
CA ALA A 60 22.39 4.22 -11.22
C ALA A 60 23.29 2.98 -11.31
N ASP A 61 23.31 2.17 -10.25
CA ASP A 61 24.08 0.94 -10.15
C ASP A 61 23.42 -0.05 -9.16
N ALA A 62 24.16 -1.08 -8.74
CA ALA A 62 23.67 -2.10 -7.80
C ALA A 62 23.47 -1.63 -6.35
N HIS A 63 23.95 -0.43 -6.00
CA HIS A 63 24.05 0.07 -4.64
C HIS A 63 23.39 1.43 -4.44
N SER A 64 23.17 2.19 -5.52
CA SER A 64 22.68 3.56 -5.48
C SER A 64 21.58 3.84 -6.50
N GLY A 65 20.72 4.78 -6.16
CA GLY A 65 19.67 5.29 -7.03
C GLY A 65 19.14 6.62 -6.51
N GLU A 66 18.06 7.08 -7.14
CA GLU A 66 17.35 8.31 -6.78
C GLU A 66 15.85 8.07 -6.84
N TRP A 67 15.15 8.63 -5.86
CA TRP A 67 13.72 8.87 -5.95
C TRP A 67 13.49 10.35 -6.25
N HIS A 68 12.71 10.64 -7.29
CA HIS A 68 12.30 11.97 -7.69
C HIS A 68 10.78 11.97 -7.93
N GLY A 69 10.05 12.64 -7.05
CA GLY A 69 8.60 12.78 -7.14
C GLY A 69 8.17 14.20 -7.50
N THR A 70 7.22 14.33 -8.42
CA THR A 70 6.52 15.58 -8.74
C THR A 70 5.00 15.40 -8.61
N GLY A 71 4.25 16.51 -8.54
CA GLY A 71 2.82 16.48 -8.27
C GLY A 71 2.49 16.08 -6.82
N LEU A 72 3.44 16.27 -5.90
CA LEU A 72 3.33 15.87 -4.50
C LEU A 72 2.57 16.94 -3.70
N ARG A 73 1.30 16.68 -3.35
CA ARG A 73 0.42 17.64 -2.64
C ARG A 73 1.04 18.27 -1.39
N TYR A 74 1.84 17.51 -0.65
CA TYR A 74 2.42 17.94 0.63
C TYR A 74 3.91 18.31 0.55
N ALA A 75 4.54 18.26 -0.62
CA ALA A 75 5.92 18.70 -0.78
C ALA A 75 5.96 20.21 -1.08
N PRO A 76 6.89 20.98 -0.47
CA PRO A 76 7.14 22.36 -0.88
C PRO A 76 7.42 22.43 -2.39
N GLY A 77 6.67 23.26 -3.12
CA GLY A 77 6.80 23.37 -4.58
C GLY A 77 6.27 22.16 -5.37
N GLY A 78 5.62 21.18 -4.73
CA GLY A 78 5.06 20.01 -5.39
C GLY A 78 6.08 18.97 -5.84
N GLU A 79 7.34 19.10 -5.42
CA GLU A 79 8.46 18.25 -5.85
C GLU A 79 9.34 17.86 -4.66
N ARG A 80 9.89 16.64 -4.71
CA ARG A 80 10.91 16.21 -3.75
C ARG A 80 11.86 15.22 -4.41
N ARG A 81 13.13 15.27 -3.99
CA ARG A 81 14.19 14.35 -4.41
C ARG A 81 14.91 13.81 -3.19
N PHE A 82 15.31 12.54 -3.22
CA PHE A 82 16.24 11.99 -2.24
C PHE A 82 17.03 10.82 -2.82
N PRO A 83 18.30 10.67 -2.38
CA PRO A 83 19.11 9.55 -2.80
C PRO A 83 18.61 8.25 -2.17
N LEU A 84 18.78 7.16 -2.89
CA LEU A 84 18.51 5.79 -2.47
C LEU A 84 19.84 5.06 -2.33
N HIS A 85 20.06 4.41 -1.19
CA HIS A 85 21.26 3.63 -0.95
C HIS A 85 20.91 2.28 -0.36
N ARG A 86 21.50 1.22 -0.92
CA ARG A 86 21.34 -0.15 -0.43
C ARG A 86 21.60 -0.27 1.06
N HIS A 87 22.71 0.27 1.56
CA HIS A 87 23.13 0.11 2.95
C HIS A 87 22.29 0.87 3.98
N THR A 88 21.45 1.83 3.55
CA THR A 88 20.52 2.53 4.43
C THR A 88 19.06 2.23 4.14
N TYR A 89 18.79 1.41 3.11
CA TYR A 89 17.42 1.12 2.70
C TYR A 89 16.69 0.38 3.82
N ASN A 90 15.53 0.91 4.20
CA ASN A 90 14.63 0.35 5.19
C ASN A 90 15.21 0.14 6.61
N LEU A 91 16.23 0.91 7.01
CA LEU A 91 16.71 0.89 8.40
C LEU A 91 15.66 1.33 9.42
N GLY A 92 14.66 2.10 8.98
CA GLY A 92 13.50 2.49 9.78
C GLY A 92 12.44 1.40 9.90
N HIS A 93 12.59 0.25 9.23
CA HIS A 93 11.66 -0.88 9.23
C HIS A 93 10.21 -0.53 8.84
N ASN A 94 10.00 0.63 8.23
CA ASN A 94 8.68 1.16 7.89
C ASN A 94 8.29 0.83 6.44
N CYS A 95 9.23 0.42 5.60
CA CYS A 95 8.98 -0.09 4.26
C CYS A 95 8.84 -1.61 4.26
N TRP A 96 8.00 -2.13 3.38
CA TRP A 96 7.69 -3.54 3.28
C TRP A 96 7.41 -3.92 1.83
N HIS A 97 7.63 -5.19 1.48
CA HIS A 97 7.54 -5.65 0.09
C HIS A 97 7.24 -7.15 0.01
N PHE A 98 6.05 -7.47 -0.50
CA PHE A 98 5.60 -8.78 -0.98
C PHE A 98 5.69 -8.84 -2.52
N PRO A 99 5.59 -10.02 -3.14
CA PRO A 99 5.75 -10.16 -4.59
C PRO A 99 4.87 -9.23 -5.45
N GLN A 100 3.63 -8.95 -5.04
CA GLN A 100 2.70 -8.11 -5.79
C GLN A 100 2.25 -6.85 -5.05
N THR A 101 2.67 -6.67 -3.79
CA THR A 101 2.35 -5.49 -3.00
C THR A 101 3.54 -4.96 -2.23
N ALA A 102 3.68 -3.65 -2.16
CA ALA A 102 4.73 -3.03 -1.39
C ALA A 102 4.28 -1.67 -0.87
N GLY A 103 4.99 -1.14 0.11
CA GLY A 103 4.58 0.13 0.67
C GLY A 103 5.45 0.63 1.79
N GLN A 104 4.91 1.65 2.44
CA GLN A 104 5.45 2.22 3.67
C GLN A 104 4.31 2.45 4.66
N SER A 105 4.60 2.35 5.95
CA SER A 105 3.60 2.51 7.00
C SER A 105 4.20 3.22 8.21
N SER A 106 3.42 4.08 8.85
CA SER A 106 3.71 4.53 10.20
C SER A 106 3.82 3.33 11.14
N LEU A 107 4.91 3.26 11.91
CA LEU A 107 5.12 2.22 12.91
C LEU A 107 4.24 2.37 14.15
N ARG A 108 3.74 3.59 14.38
CA ARG A 108 2.88 3.94 15.51
C ARG A 108 1.76 4.86 15.04
N MET A 109 0.55 4.65 15.53
CA MET A 109 -0.63 5.47 15.26
C MET A 109 -1.07 6.18 16.54
N ALA A 110 -0.45 7.33 16.84
CA ALA A 110 -0.69 8.07 18.07
C ALA A 110 -1.00 9.55 17.84
N ALA A 111 -1.80 10.13 18.76
CA ALA A 111 -2.32 11.50 18.67
C ALA A 111 -1.26 12.59 18.81
N ASP A 112 -0.08 12.26 19.33
CA ASP A 112 1.08 13.17 19.41
C ASP A 112 1.84 13.27 18.09
N LEU A 113 1.49 12.45 17.08
CA LEU A 113 2.01 12.58 15.73
C LEU A 113 1.18 13.61 14.97
N ALA A 114 1.85 14.53 14.27
CA ALA A 114 1.17 15.47 13.38
C ALA A 114 0.37 14.76 12.27
N LYS A 115 0.84 13.57 11.86
CA LYS A 115 0.25 12.74 10.82
C LYS A 115 0.76 11.31 10.93
N ALA A 116 -0.11 10.34 10.70
CA ALA A 116 0.27 8.94 10.48
C ALA A 116 -0.22 8.50 9.10
N GLY A 117 0.65 7.82 8.35
CA GLY A 117 0.44 7.58 6.93
C GLY A 117 0.80 6.17 6.49
N HIS A 118 0.03 5.65 5.54
CA HIS A 118 0.28 4.38 4.88
C HIS A 118 0.22 4.59 3.37
N GLU A 119 1.26 4.17 2.67
CA GLU A 119 1.25 4.04 1.22
C GLU A 119 1.27 2.56 0.88
N VAL A 120 0.32 2.13 0.07
CA VAL A 120 0.13 0.74 -0.36
C VAL A 120 0.13 0.73 -1.89
N ASN A 121 1.00 -0.09 -2.47
CA ASN A 121 1.15 -0.23 -3.91
C ASN A 121 0.85 -1.66 -4.33
N PHE A 122 0.12 -1.81 -5.42
CA PHE A 122 -0.18 -3.09 -6.06
C PHE A 122 0.43 -3.12 -7.46
N PHE A 123 1.11 -4.20 -7.79
CA PHE A 123 1.86 -4.33 -9.04
C PHE A 123 1.30 -5.44 -9.92
N HIS A 124 1.18 -5.14 -11.20
CA HIS A 124 1.04 -6.15 -12.25
C HIS A 124 1.72 -5.63 -13.52
N GLY A 125 2.69 -6.38 -14.03
CA GLY A 125 3.52 -5.94 -15.14
C GLY A 125 4.19 -4.59 -14.83
N ARG A 126 3.86 -3.57 -15.62
CA ARG A 126 4.34 -2.19 -15.52
C ARG A 126 3.21 -1.22 -15.17
N SER A 127 2.14 -1.74 -14.56
CA SER A 127 1.10 -1.00 -13.85
C SER A 127 1.34 -1.03 -12.35
N ARG A 128 1.11 0.12 -11.71
CA ARG A 128 1.21 0.29 -10.26
C ARG A 128 -0.02 1.04 -9.76
N SER A 129 -0.85 0.38 -8.97
CA SER A 129 -2.03 0.99 -8.37
C SER A 129 -1.66 1.38 -6.93
N MET A 130 -1.64 2.68 -6.63
CA MET A 130 -1.23 3.21 -5.33
C MET A 130 -2.42 3.76 -4.54
N LEU A 131 -2.48 3.45 -3.25
CA LEU A 131 -3.33 4.11 -2.27
C LEU A 131 -2.48 4.74 -1.16
N VAL A 132 -2.72 6.01 -0.84
CA VAL A 132 -2.17 6.68 0.35
C VAL A 132 -3.32 6.93 1.32
N VAL A 133 -3.13 6.56 2.57
CA VAL A 133 -4.11 6.72 3.67
C VAL A 133 -3.47 7.56 4.76
N LEU A 134 -4.09 8.69 5.12
CA LEU A 134 -3.55 9.62 6.12
C LEU A 134 -4.53 9.82 7.27
N TYR A 135 -4.04 9.58 8.48
CA TYR A 135 -4.72 9.89 9.73
C TYR A 135 -4.09 11.12 10.38
N GLU A 136 -4.93 12.01 10.90
CA GLU A 136 -4.51 13.23 11.60
C GLU A 136 -5.27 13.37 12.94
N PRO A 137 -4.68 14.02 13.97
CA PRO A 137 -5.37 14.24 15.23
C PRO A 137 -6.53 15.22 15.07
N GLY A 138 -7.72 14.83 15.51
CA GLY A 138 -8.87 15.73 15.65
C GLY A 138 -8.73 16.67 16.85
N ALA A 139 -9.65 17.64 16.96
CA ALA A 139 -9.71 18.55 18.10
C ALA A 139 -9.98 17.84 19.44
N ASP A 140 -10.54 16.63 19.40
CA ASP A 140 -10.79 15.74 20.52
C ASP A 140 -9.57 14.86 20.88
N GLY A 141 -8.45 15.00 20.17
CA GLY A 141 -7.24 14.21 20.36
C GLY A 141 -7.33 12.79 19.79
N HIS A 142 -8.41 12.43 19.10
CA HIS A 142 -8.50 11.14 18.42
C HIS A 142 -7.96 11.23 16.99
N LEU A 143 -7.15 10.24 16.59
CA LEU A 143 -6.72 10.11 15.20
C LEU A 143 -7.91 9.73 14.32
N ARG A 144 -8.14 10.51 13.27
CA ARG A 144 -9.21 10.34 12.31
C ARG A 144 -8.64 10.26 10.91
N LEU A 145 -9.26 9.45 10.07
CA LEU A 145 -8.95 9.37 8.65
C LEU A 145 -9.25 10.74 8.05
N GLU A 146 -8.24 11.39 7.48
CA GLU A 146 -8.36 12.76 6.99
C GLU A 146 -8.34 12.80 5.47
N SER A 147 -7.53 11.93 4.86
CA SER A 147 -7.49 11.85 3.41
C SER A 147 -7.07 10.48 2.90
N ILE A 148 -7.57 10.19 1.70
CA ILE A 148 -7.13 9.07 0.87
C ILE A 148 -6.66 9.64 -0.47
N ALA A 149 -5.52 9.18 -0.97
CA ALA A 149 -5.10 9.44 -2.34
C ALA A 149 -5.08 8.13 -3.12
N ALA A 150 -5.61 8.13 -4.34
CA ALA A 150 -5.52 7.01 -5.25
C ALA A 150 -4.82 7.44 -6.55
N THR A 151 -3.91 6.60 -7.04
CA THR A 151 -3.18 6.86 -8.28
C THR A 151 -3.01 5.57 -9.09
N ALA A 152 -3.50 5.59 -10.32
CA ALA A 152 -3.24 4.55 -11.31
C ALA A 152 -1.97 4.89 -12.09
N PHE A 153 -0.81 4.45 -11.61
CA PHE A 153 0.45 4.68 -12.31
C PHE A 153 0.64 3.70 -13.46
N ARG A 154 1.23 4.21 -14.55
CA ARG A 154 1.80 3.44 -15.65
C ARG A 154 3.25 3.85 -15.83
N CYS A 155 4.12 2.88 -16.06
CA CYS A 155 5.52 3.19 -16.26
C CYS A 155 5.79 3.67 -17.71
N GLU A 156 6.34 4.88 -17.85
CA GLU A 156 6.68 5.47 -19.15
C GLU A 156 7.93 4.84 -19.81
N ARG A 157 8.76 4.13 -19.04
CA ARG A 157 9.93 3.39 -19.55
C ARG A 157 9.59 2.05 -20.24
N SER A 158 8.32 1.73 -20.38
CA SER A 158 7.82 0.47 -20.96
C SER A 158 6.73 0.73 -21.99
N ALA A 159 6.34 -0.33 -22.72
CA ALA A 159 5.17 -0.24 -23.60
C ALA A 159 3.95 0.26 -22.78
N PRO A 160 3.12 1.16 -23.33
CA PRO A 160 1.95 1.66 -22.62
C PRO A 160 1.03 0.51 -22.20
N GLU A 161 0.75 0.41 -20.91
CA GLU A 161 -0.27 -0.51 -20.42
C GLU A 161 -1.64 0.18 -20.37
N PRO A 162 -2.71 -0.50 -20.80
CA PRO A 162 -4.03 0.10 -20.84
C PRO A 162 -4.54 0.47 -19.43
N SER A 163 -5.46 1.43 -19.39
CA SER A 163 -6.28 1.62 -18.20
C SER A 163 -7.14 0.37 -17.98
N ARG A 164 -7.36 0.01 -16.71
CA ARG A 164 -8.31 -1.06 -16.38
C ARG A 164 -9.74 -0.52 -16.51
N PRO A 165 -10.70 -1.32 -17.02
CA PRO A 165 -12.09 -0.90 -17.12
C PRO A 165 -12.67 -0.58 -15.73
N GLY A 166 -13.53 0.44 -15.61
CA GLY A 166 -14.13 0.77 -14.33
C GLY A 166 -15.19 -0.25 -13.87
N PHE A 167 -15.39 -0.34 -12.55
CA PHE A 167 -16.58 -0.97 -11.96
C PHE A 167 -17.62 0.09 -11.59
N THR A 168 -18.89 -0.26 -11.65
CA THR A 168 -20.00 0.64 -11.30
C THR A 168 -20.19 0.81 -9.79
N SER A 169 -19.72 -0.14 -8.98
CA SER A 169 -19.80 -0.07 -7.53
C SER A 169 -18.74 -0.95 -6.86
N LEU A 170 -18.51 -0.71 -5.57
CA LEU A 170 -17.62 -1.53 -4.74
C LEU A 170 -18.12 -2.97 -4.67
N GLU A 171 -19.42 -3.17 -4.52
CA GLU A 171 -20.07 -4.49 -4.46
C GLU A 171 -19.86 -5.27 -5.76
N ALA A 172 -19.98 -4.58 -6.91
CA ALA A 172 -19.75 -5.19 -8.22
C ALA A 172 -18.31 -5.72 -8.35
N LEU A 173 -17.32 -4.96 -7.87
CA LEU A 173 -15.92 -5.41 -7.86
C LEU A 173 -15.73 -6.59 -6.90
N LEU A 174 -16.21 -6.49 -5.65
CA LEU A 174 -15.97 -7.53 -4.62
C LEU A 174 -16.74 -8.83 -4.90
N THR A 175 -17.72 -8.82 -5.81
CA THR A 175 -18.37 -10.04 -6.30
C THR A 175 -17.43 -10.88 -7.17
N VAL A 176 -16.46 -10.27 -7.85
CA VAL A 176 -15.51 -10.99 -8.72
C VAL A 176 -14.67 -12.00 -7.93
N PRO A 177 -13.95 -11.62 -6.86
CA PRO A 177 -13.17 -12.56 -6.09
C PRO A 177 -13.98 -13.42 -5.12
N ALA A 178 -15.31 -13.27 -5.02
CA ALA A 178 -16.13 -13.98 -4.05
C ALA A 178 -15.93 -15.51 -4.14
N GLY A 179 -15.53 -16.12 -3.02
CA GLY A 179 -15.30 -17.55 -2.91
C GLY A 179 -13.97 -18.04 -3.51
N TRP A 180 -13.12 -17.17 -4.05
CA TRP A 180 -11.79 -17.57 -4.53
C TRP A 180 -10.93 -18.05 -3.36
N PRO A 181 -10.25 -19.21 -3.46
CA PRO A 181 -9.26 -19.63 -2.47
C PRO A 181 -8.10 -18.63 -2.42
N GLY A 182 -7.48 -18.51 -1.25
CA GLY A 182 -6.36 -17.58 -1.05
C GLY A 182 -5.14 -18.21 -0.39
N MET A 183 -4.00 -17.57 -0.62
CA MET A 183 -2.75 -17.79 0.10
C MET A 183 -2.38 -16.53 0.86
N GLU A 184 -1.92 -16.67 2.10
CA GLU A 184 -1.48 -15.57 2.97
C GLU A 184 0.02 -15.63 3.21
N SER A 185 0.69 -14.50 3.02
CA SER A 185 2.08 -14.21 3.38
C SER A 185 2.11 -13.16 4.49
N THR A 186 3.10 -13.21 5.38
CA THR A 186 3.22 -12.25 6.51
C THR A 186 4.62 -11.62 6.54
N LEU A 187 4.68 -10.33 6.89
CA LEU A 187 5.91 -9.61 7.20
C LEU A 187 5.73 -8.86 8.54
N ASN A 188 6.79 -8.78 9.33
CA ASN A 188 6.79 -8.02 10.59
C ASN A 188 7.91 -6.97 10.56
N PRO A 189 7.72 -5.79 11.18
CA PRO A 189 8.76 -4.76 11.21
C PRO A 189 10.01 -5.28 11.92
N GLY A 190 11.17 -5.15 11.27
CA GLY A 190 12.47 -5.57 11.84
C GLY A 190 12.68 -7.08 11.98
N VAL A 191 11.84 -7.91 11.34
CA VAL A 191 11.99 -9.38 11.35
C VAL A 191 12.47 -9.90 10.00
N HIS A 192 13.43 -10.83 10.04
CA HIS A 192 14.00 -11.44 8.83
C HIS A 192 12.93 -12.25 8.05
N PRO A 193 12.88 -12.20 6.71
CA PRO A 193 11.99 -13.05 5.90
C PRO A 193 12.09 -14.55 6.19
N ASP A 194 13.29 -15.12 6.33
CA ASP A 194 13.48 -16.52 6.79
C ASP A 194 12.92 -16.83 8.19
N GLN A 195 12.63 -15.82 9.01
CA GLN A 195 11.94 -15.95 10.30
C GLN A 195 10.43 -15.69 10.18
N THR A 196 9.97 -15.18 9.03
CA THR A 196 8.54 -15.05 8.77
C THR A 196 7.94 -16.43 8.51
N ALA A 197 6.70 -16.61 8.98
CA ALA A 197 5.99 -17.85 8.75
C ALA A 197 5.85 -18.11 7.23
N PRO A 198 5.99 -19.37 6.78
CA PRO A 198 5.80 -19.69 5.38
C PRO A 198 4.38 -19.35 4.92
N ASP A 199 4.24 -19.10 3.61
CA ASP A 199 2.95 -18.91 2.97
C ASP A 199 1.98 -20.05 3.33
N ARG A 200 0.76 -19.69 3.71
CA ARG A 200 -0.26 -20.65 4.14
C ARG A 200 -1.60 -20.40 3.44
N PRO A 201 -2.43 -21.44 3.22
CA PRO A 201 -3.80 -21.24 2.78
C PRO A 201 -4.56 -20.33 3.75
N CYS A 202 -5.41 -19.46 3.22
CA CYS A 202 -6.32 -18.64 4.01
C CYS A 202 -7.78 -18.89 3.59
N PRO A 203 -8.75 -18.48 4.42
CA PRO A 203 -10.16 -18.58 4.05
C PRO A 203 -10.42 -17.92 2.70
N ALA A 204 -11.33 -18.51 1.92
CA ALA A 204 -11.74 -17.96 0.64
C ALA A 204 -12.22 -16.50 0.80
N PHE A 205 -12.04 -15.70 -0.25
CA PHE A 205 -12.40 -14.30 -0.20
C PHE A 205 -13.90 -14.12 0.07
N SER A 206 -14.21 -13.21 1.00
CA SER A 206 -15.57 -12.80 1.35
C SER A 206 -15.60 -11.28 1.50
N ALA A 207 -16.56 -10.65 0.82
CA ALA A 207 -16.80 -9.21 0.94
C ALA A 207 -17.10 -8.80 2.39
N GLU A 208 -17.80 -9.64 3.16
CA GLU A 208 -18.09 -9.41 4.59
C GLU A 208 -16.81 -9.34 5.43
N THR A 209 -15.81 -10.17 5.11
CA THR A 209 -14.52 -10.16 5.81
C THR A 209 -13.64 -8.98 5.37
N PHE A 210 -13.85 -8.45 4.16
CA PHE A 210 -13.14 -7.28 3.67
C PHE A 210 -13.74 -5.97 4.21
N LEU A 211 -15.06 -5.81 4.16
CA LEU A 211 -15.83 -4.62 4.53
C LEU A 211 -16.07 -4.55 6.05
N ARG A 212 -14.99 -4.55 6.83
CA ARG A 212 -15.04 -4.56 8.31
C ARG A 212 -15.23 -3.20 8.94
N HIS A 213 -15.05 -2.12 8.18
CA HIS A 213 -15.02 -0.76 8.71
C HIS A 213 -16.02 0.17 8.03
N GLY A 214 -16.29 1.30 8.69
CA GLY A 214 -17.28 2.28 8.25
C GLY A 214 -16.90 3.09 7.01
N VAL A 215 -15.62 3.15 6.62
CA VAL A 215 -15.17 3.89 5.43
C VAL A 215 -14.65 2.90 4.40
N SER A 216 -15.45 2.62 3.37
CA SER A 216 -15.08 1.70 2.30
C SER A 216 -15.26 2.35 0.93
N GLY A 217 -14.28 2.18 0.04
CA GLY A 217 -14.22 2.91 -1.23
C GLY A 217 -13.77 2.05 -2.40
N LEU A 218 -14.21 2.44 -3.59
CA LEU A 218 -13.72 1.99 -4.89
C LEU A 218 -13.03 3.17 -5.57
N PHE A 219 -11.82 2.95 -6.08
CA PHE A 219 -11.02 3.94 -6.77
C PHE A 219 -10.62 3.43 -8.15
N GLU A 220 -9.90 4.28 -8.91
CA GLU A 220 -9.34 3.88 -10.20
C GLU A 220 -8.47 2.62 -10.09
N ASP A 221 -8.32 1.93 -11.23
CA ASP A 221 -7.45 0.76 -11.37
C ASP A 221 -7.84 -0.42 -10.45
N HIS A 222 -9.12 -0.48 -10.07
CA HIS A 222 -9.71 -1.50 -9.19
C HIS A 222 -9.18 -1.47 -7.75
N LEU A 223 -8.63 -0.33 -7.30
CA LEU A 223 -8.23 -0.15 -5.91
C LEU A 223 -9.45 -0.05 -5.02
N VAL A 224 -9.41 -0.73 -3.88
CA VAL A 224 -10.46 -0.72 -2.88
C VAL A 224 -9.88 -0.62 -1.48
N CYS A 225 -10.65 -0.08 -0.54
CA CYS A 225 -10.27 -0.09 0.87
C CYS A 225 -11.48 -0.32 1.78
N SER A 226 -11.20 -0.76 3.01
CA SER A 226 -12.10 -0.66 4.15
C SER A 226 -11.27 -0.21 5.35
N LEU A 227 -11.58 0.96 5.88
CA LEU A 227 -10.76 1.68 6.85
C LEU A 227 -11.63 2.23 8.00
N PRO A 228 -11.12 2.25 9.24
CA PRO A 228 -11.80 2.92 10.34
C PRO A 228 -11.78 4.44 10.14
N ASP A 229 -12.93 5.11 10.30
CA ASP A 229 -13.01 6.58 10.24
C ASP A 229 -12.22 7.24 11.37
N GLN A 230 -12.32 6.64 12.56
CA GLN A 230 -11.58 6.97 13.78
C GLN A 230 -10.92 5.69 14.27
N LEU A 231 -9.68 5.78 14.76
CA LEU A 231 -8.98 4.58 15.23
C LEU A 231 -9.77 3.87 16.36
N PRO A 232 -9.97 2.55 16.26
CA PRO A 232 -10.67 1.77 17.29
C PRO A 232 -9.94 1.79 18.63
N VAL A 233 -10.66 1.47 19.71
CA VAL A 233 -10.05 1.12 20.99
C VAL A 233 -9.54 -0.32 20.90
N GLY A 234 -8.25 -0.52 21.13
CA GLY A 234 -7.62 -1.84 21.07
C GLY A 234 -6.99 -2.14 19.70
N SER A 235 -6.68 -3.42 19.45
CA SER A 235 -6.05 -3.84 18.20
C SER A 235 -6.99 -3.66 17.01
N PHE A 236 -6.44 -3.26 15.87
CA PHE A 236 -7.21 -3.08 14.64
C PHE A 236 -6.36 -3.38 13.40
N GLU A 237 -7.01 -3.43 12.25
CA GLU A 237 -6.36 -3.64 10.96
C GLU A 237 -6.85 -2.61 9.95
N LEU A 238 -6.01 -2.26 8.98
CA LEU A 238 -6.39 -1.49 7.80
C LEU A 238 -6.48 -2.44 6.61
N HIS A 239 -7.55 -2.36 5.83
CA HIS A 239 -7.77 -3.24 4.68
C HIS A 239 -7.65 -2.45 3.37
N VAL A 240 -6.73 -2.87 2.51
CA VAL A 240 -6.58 -2.34 1.16
C VAL A 240 -6.52 -3.49 0.18
N GLY A 241 -7.22 -3.39 -0.94
CA GLY A 241 -7.21 -4.44 -1.96
C GLY A 241 -7.13 -3.88 -3.37
N CYS A 242 -6.80 -4.76 -4.31
CA CYS A 242 -6.81 -4.45 -5.73
C CYS A 242 -7.07 -5.71 -6.56
N LEU A 243 -7.98 -5.62 -7.52
CA LEU A 243 -8.09 -6.61 -8.60
C LEU A 243 -7.03 -6.29 -9.66
N VAL A 244 -5.81 -6.77 -9.43
CA VAL A 244 -4.63 -6.43 -10.25
C VAL A 244 -4.69 -7.05 -11.64
N GLU A 245 -5.41 -8.16 -11.78
CA GLU A 245 -5.72 -8.88 -13.02
C GLU A 245 -7.12 -9.49 -12.93
N PRO A 246 -7.75 -9.87 -14.06
CA PRO A 246 -9.08 -10.48 -14.05
C PRO A 246 -9.24 -11.70 -13.13
N GLU A 247 -8.14 -12.43 -12.85
CA GLU A 247 -8.12 -13.64 -12.03
C GLU A 247 -7.18 -13.53 -10.81
N THR A 248 -6.79 -12.30 -10.43
CA THR A 248 -5.91 -12.06 -9.28
C THR A 248 -6.42 -10.88 -8.46
N PHE A 249 -6.95 -11.17 -7.28
CA PHE A 249 -7.26 -10.16 -6.28
C PHE A 249 -6.24 -10.23 -5.15
N VAL A 250 -5.62 -9.10 -4.83
CA VAL A 250 -4.65 -8.99 -3.74
C VAL A 250 -5.21 -8.12 -2.64
N HIS A 251 -5.10 -8.58 -1.39
CA HIS A 251 -5.61 -7.93 -0.19
C HIS A 251 -4.47 -7.76 0.81
N CYS A 252 -4.09 -6.50 1.05
CA CYS A 252 -3.15 -6.10 2.08
C CYS A 252 -3.88 -5.79 3.40
N LEU A 253 -3.41 -6.39 4.48
CA LEU A 253 -3.84 -6.10 5.85
C LEU A 253 -2.66 -5.47 6.61
N ILE A 254 -2.88 -4.32 7.22
CA ILE A 254 -1.89 -3.63 8.07
C ILE A 254 -2.38 -3.71 9.51
N GLY A 255 -1.72 -4.50 10.35
CA GLY A 255 -2.17 -4.78 11.71
C GLY A 255 -1.52 -3.92 12.77
N PHE A 256 -2.31 -3.44 13.73
CA PHE A 256 -1.87 -2.69 14.91
C PHE A 256 -2.35 -3.38 16.19
N ASP A 257 -1.51 -3.35 17.23
CA ASP A 257 -1.89 -3.81 18.56
C ASP A 257 -2.73 -2.78 19.33
N ALA A 258 -3.06 -3.11 20.59
CA ALA A 258 -3.86 -2.25 21.46
C ALA A 258 -3.15 -0.94 21.87
N ASP A 259 -1.82 -0.88 21.75
CA ASP A 259 -1.01 0.32 21.96
C ASP A 259 -0.76 1.09 20.66
N HIS A 260 -1.47 0.69 19.59
CA HIS A 260 -1.40 1.26 18.26
C HIS A 260 0.01 1.20 17.65
N GLN A 261 0.80 0.19 18.04
CA GLN A 261 2.05 -0.16 17.37
C GLN A 261 1.77 -1.10 16.22
N LEU A 262 2.48 -0.91 15.13
CA LEU A 262 2.42 -1.78 13.97
C LEU A 262 2.97 -3.15 14.34
N VAL A 263 2.14 -4.19 14.23
CA VAL A 263 2.57 -5.58 14.47
C VAL A 263 3.01 -6.29 13.19
N GLY A 264 2.52 -5.87 12.03
CA GLY A 264 2.91 -6.45 10.75
C GLY A 264 1.96 -6.19 9.60
N TRP A 265 2.35 -6.73 8.46
CA TRP A 265 1.59 -6.71 7.22
C TRP A 265 1.28 -8.13 6.81
N ARG A 266 0.11 -8.32 6.19
CA ARG A 266 -0.25 -9.59 5.54
C ARG A 266 -0.70 -9.32 4.12
N GLU A 267 -0.23 -10.13 3.18
CA GLU A 267 -0.73 -10.16 1.81
C GLU A 267 -1.55 -11.42 1.64
N ARG A 268 -2.81 -11.28 1.22
CA ARG A 268 -3.63 -12.39 0.76
C ARG A 268 -3.80 -12.29 -0.74
N ARG A 269 -3.44 -13.36 -1.46
CA ARG A 269 -3.60 -13.47 -2.92
C ARG A 269 -4.68 -14.49 -3.22
N TYR A 270 -5.71 -14.05 -3.93
CA TYR A 270 -6.88 -14.84 -4.27
C TYR A 270 -6.94 -15.08 -5.77
N HIS A 271 -7.22 -16.32 -6.15
CA HIS A 271 -7.33 -16.76 -7.54
C HIS A 271 -8.53 -17.69 -7.71
N PRO A 272 -9.22 -17.70 -8.86
CA PRO A 272 -10.29 -18.65 -9.10
C PRO A 272 -9.73 -20.07 -9.11
N THR A 273 -10.50 -21.02 -8.58
CA THR A 273 -10.25 -22.44 -8.87
C THR A 273 -10.47 -22.66 -10.35
N LYS A 274 -9.42 -22.96 -11.12
CA LYS A 274 -9.55 -23.35 -12.52
C LYS A 274 -10.52 -24.53 -12.60
N GLN A 275 -11.68 -24.33 -13.22
CA GLN A 275 -12.54 -25.43 -13.61
C GLN A 275 -11.75 -26.25 -14.64
N ARG A 276 -11.49 -27.52 -14.32
CA ARG A 276 -10.88 -28.48 -15.25
C ARG A 276 -11.93 -28.97 -16.24
#